data_AF-A0A382TI60-F1
#
_entry.id   AF-A0A382TI60-F1
#
_cell.length_a   1.000
_cell.length_b   1.000
_cell.length_c   1.000
_cell.angle_alpha   90.00
_cell.angle_beta   90.00
_cell.angle_gamma   90.00
#
_symmetry.space_group_name_H-M   'P 1'
#
loop_
_entity.id
_entity.type
_entity.pdbx_description
1 polymer ?
#
loop_
_entity_poly.entity_id
_entity_poly.type
_entity_poly.pdbx_seq_one_letter_code
_entity_poly.pdbx_strand_id
1 'polypeptide(L)' 'MATAEQLDDLNCGIRSGDLEVRLASSADEIDASQALRYRVFYDEMDAIPSQEMAARRRDFDSFDCACD' A
#
# COMPACT_ATOMS: atom_id res chain seq x y z
N MET A 1 25.38 7.62 -6.62
CA MET A 1 24.58 8.80 -6.25
C MET A 1 23.45 8.87 -7.25
N ALA A 2 22.26 8.37 -6.89
CA ALA A 2 21.08 8.54 -7.74
C ALA A 2 20.71 10.03 -7.72
N THR A 3 20.62 10.65 -8.89
CA THR A 3 20.34 12.08 -9.04
C THR A 3 18.84 12.33 -8.81
N ALA A 4 18.48 13.53 -8.35
CA ALA A 4 17.10 13.92 -8.05
C ALA A 4 16.12 13.73 -9.23
N GLU A 5 16.62 13.70 -10.47
CA GLU A 5 15.83 13.41 -11.67
C GLU A 5 15.27 11.97 -11.71
N GLN A 6 15.91 11.00 -11.05
CA GLN A 6 15.42 9.61 -11.03
C GLN A 6 14.26 9.38 -10.05
N LEU A 7 14.02 10.33 -9.13
CA LEU A 7 12.97 10.20 -8.11
C LEU A 7 11.60 10.68 -8.62
N ASP A 8 11.57 11.64 -9.54
CA ASP A 8 10.32 12.11 -10.17
C ASP A 8 9.69 11.03 -11.08
N ASP A 9 10.51 10.17 -11.70
CA ASP A 9 10.03 9.08 -12.56
C ASP A 9 9.24 8.00 -11.81
N LEU A 10 9.49 7.79 -10.51
CA LEU A 10 8.77 6.79 -9.69
C LEU A 10 7.31 7.20 -9.40
N ASN A 11 7.03 8.50 -9.35
CA ASN A 11 5.66 9.02 -9.19
C ASN A 11 4.86 8.98 -10.50
N CYS A 12 5.54 8.95 -11.65
CA CYS A 12 4.88 8.83 -12.96
C CYS A 12 4.25 7.45 -13.20
N GLY A 13 4.70 6.42 -12.46
CA GLY A 13 4.16 5.06 -12.53
C GLY A 13 4.43 4.33 -13.86
N ILE A 14 4.14 3.03 -13.87
CA ILE A 14 4.17 2.15 -15.04
C ILE A 14 2.73 1.85 -15.45
N ARG A 15 2.39 2.02 -16.72
CA ARG A 15 1.03 1.82 -17.24
C ARG A 15 0.94 0.67 -18.23
N SER A 16 -0.18 -0.06 -18.21
CA SER A 16 -0.53 -1.10 -19.18
C SER A 16 -2.05 -1.13 -19.37
N GLY A 17 -2.52 -0.65 -20.52
CA GLY A 17 -3.96 -0.46 -20.76
C GLY A 17 -4.57 0.49 -19.72
N ASP A 18 -5.64 0.03 -19.06
CA ASP A 18 -6.34 0.78 -18.01
C ASP A 18 -5.71 0.64 -16.61
N LEU A 19 -4.57 -0.07 -16.50
CA LEU A 19 -3.89 -0.32 -15.22
C LEU A 19 -2.64 0.55 -15.08
N GLU A 20 -2.42 1.06 -13.86
CA GLU A 20 -1.23 1.80 -13.45
C GLU A 20 -0.65 1.22 -12.16
N VAL A 21 0.68 1.15 -12.10
CA VAL A 21 1.44 0.86 -10.89
C VAL A 21 2.29 2.08 -10.57
N ARG A 22 2.09 2.68 -9.40
CA ARG A 22 2.89 3.79 -8.89
C ARG A 22 3.01 3.69 -7.38
N LEU A 23 3.94 4.45 -6.81
CA LEU A 23 4.01 4.60 -5.36
C LEU A 23 2.80 5.38 -4.84
N ALA A 24 2.35 5.01 -3.64
CA ALA A 24 1.40 5.83 -2.89
C ALA A 24 2.08 7.15 -2.51
N SER A 25 1.34 8.25 -2.61
CA SER A 25 1.86 9.61 -2.43
C SER A 25 1.13 10.39 -1.35
N SER A 26 0.08 9.79 -0.78
CA SER A 26 -0.75 10.40 0.27
C SER A 26 -1.20 9.38 1.30
N ALA A 27 -1.53 9.86 2.49
CA ALA A 27 -2.05 9.03 3.57
C ALA A 27 -3.35 8.31 3.19
N ASP A 28 -4.19 8.93 2.37
CA ASP A 28 -5.45 8.33 1.91
C ASP A 28 -5.20 7.15 0.95
N GLU A 29 -4.14 7.22 0.13
CA GLU A 29 -3.74 6.13 -0.77
C GLU A 29 -3.15 4.95 0.00
N ILE A 30 -2.36 5.24 1.05
CA ILE A 30 -1.85 4.23 1.98
C ILE A 30 -3.02 3.57 2.72
N ASP A 31 -3.95 4.35 3.27
CA ASP A 31 -5.14 3.81 3.95
C ASP A 31 -5.96 2.90 3.02
N ALA A 32 -6.16 3.32 1.77
CA ALA A 32 -6.86 2.52 0.76
C ALA A 32 -6.11 1.21 0.42
N SER A 33 -4.78 1.24 0.33
CA SER A 33 -3.97 0.04 0.07
C SER A 33 -4.05 -0.94 1.24
N GLN A 34 -3.93 -0.45 2.47
CA GLN A 34 -4.05 -1.24 3.69
C GLN A 34 -5.44 -1.86 3.85
N ALA A 35 -6.51 -1.13 3.46
CA ALA A 35 -7.87 -1.65 3.42
C ALA A 35 -8.04 -2.79 2.40
N LEU A 36 -7.43 -2.63 1.21
CA LEU A 36 -7.45 -3.64 0.17
C LEU A 36 -6.71 -4.91 0.61
N ARG A 37 -5.51 -4.77 1.18
CA ARG A 37 -4.75 -5.88 1.75
C ARG A 37 -5.56 -6.60 2.83
N TYR A 38 -6.21 -5.85 3.73
CA TYR A 38 -7.04 -6.45 4.76
C TYR A 38 -8.13 -7.36 4.16
N ARG A 39 -8.87 -6.83 3.18
CA ARG A 39 -9.93 -7.59 2.52
C ARG A 39 -9.41 -8.86 1.84
N VAL A 40 -8.33 -8.76 1.07
CA VAL A 40 -7.80 -9.93 0.34
C VAL A 40 -7.22 -10.94 1.32
N PHE A 41 -6.31 -10.55 2.20
CA PHE A 41 -5.60 -11.52 3.02
C PHE A 41 -6.45 -12.06 4.17
N TYR A 42 -7.28 -11.25 4.81
CA TYR A 42 -7.98 -11.63 6.03
C TYR A 42 -9.44 -12.02 5.77
N ASP A 43 -10.16 -11.30 4.90
CA ASP A 43 -11.55 -11.66 4.59
C ASP A 43 -11.62 -12.81 3.56
N GLU A 44 -10.75 -12.83 2.54
CA GLU A 44 -10.81 -13.81 1.45
C GLU A 44 -9.85 -14.99 1.61
N MET A 45 -8.68 -14.78 2.24
CA MET A 45 -7.62 -15.80 2.35
C MET A 45 -7.38 -16.32 3.78
N ASP A 46 -8.27 -16.01 4.73
CA ASP A 46 -8.26 -16.52 6.11
C ASP A 46 -6.96 -16.23 6.92
N ALA A 47 -6.23 -15.15 6.59
CA ALA A 47 -5.16 -14.67 7.46
C ALA A 47 -5.71 -14.25 8.83
N ILE A 48 -4.90 -14.39 9.89
CA ILE A 48 -5.31 -14.12 11.26
C ILE A 48 -4.88 -12.70 11.65
N PRO A 49 -5.81 -11.74 11.84
CA PRO A 49 -5.46 -10.38 12.20
C PRO A 49 -5.17 -10.25 13.71
N SER A 50 -4.38 -9.25 14.08
CA SER A 50 -4.37 -8.78 15.46
C SER A 50 -5.71 -8.14 15.82
N GLN A 51 -5.98 -7.97 17.12
CA GLN A 51 -7.22 -7.33 17.58
C GLN A 51 -7.38 -5.91 17.02
N GLU A 52 -6.28 -5.16 16.92
CA GLU A 52 -6.29 -3.78 16.43
C GLU A 52 -6.52 -3.73 14.91
N MET A 53 -5.88 -4.62 14.15
CA MET A 53 -6.10 -4.76 12.70
C MET A 53 -7.55 -5.14 12.39
N ALA A 54 -8.13 -6.07 13.15
CA ALA A 54 -9.52 -6.46 13.01
C ALA A 54 -10.49 -5.30 13.30
N ALA A 55 -10.20 -4.50 14.34
CA ALA A 55 -11.01 -3.34 14.70
C ALA A 55 -10.96 -2.24 13.64
N ARG A 56 -9.80 -2.01 13.02
CA ARG A 56 -9.62 -0.97 11.99
C ARG A 56 -9.91 -1.44 10.57
N ARG A 57 -9.93 -2.77 10.34
CA ARG A 57 -9.96 -3.38 9.01
C ARG A 57 -8.86 -2.81 8.10
N ARG A 58 -7.65 -2.74 8.67
CA ARG A 58 -6.44 -2.27 8.00
C ARG A 58 -5.33 -3.26 8.30
N ASP A 59 -4.60 -3.62 7.26
CA ASP A 59 -3.37 -4.38 7.37
C ASP A 59 -2.24 -3.40 7.62
N PHE A 60 -1.78 -3.28 8.87
CA PHE A 60 -0.68 -2.42 9.27
C PHE A 60 0.27 -3.14 10.22
N ASP A 61 1.55 -2.79 10.18
CA ASP A 61 2.60 -3.34 11.03
C ASP A 61 3.72 -2.32 11.36
N SER A 62 4.79 -2.78 12.02
CA SER A 62 5.92 -1.92 12.43
C SER A 62 6.82 -1.46 11.29
N PHE A 63 6.69 -2.04 10.10
CA PHE A 63 7.50 -1.76 8.92
C PHE A 63 6.85 -0.75 7.98
N ASP A 64 5.55 -0.50 8.10
CA ASP A 64 4.83 0.47 7.24
C ASP A 64 5.52 1.85 7.22
N CYS A 65 6.13 2.29 8.34
CA CYS A 65 6.84 3.57 8.39
C CYS A 65 8.05 3.68 7.42
N ALA A 66 8.53 2.55 6.91
CA ALA A 66 9.62 2.48 5.93
C ALA A 66 9.16 2.00 4.54
N CYS A 67 7.93 1.47 4.43
CA CYS A 67 7.47 0.72 3.26
C CYS A 67 6.23 1.34 2.57
N ASP A 68 5.44 2.14 3.28
CA ASP A 68 4.24 2.82 2.77
C ASP A 68 4.52 4.29 2.42
#